data_AF-A0A1A8F8Y9-F1
#
_entry.id   AF-A0A1A8F8Y9-F1
#
_cell.length_a   1.000
_cell.length_b   1.000
_cell.length_c   1.000
_cell.angle_alpha   90.00
_cell.angle_beta   90.00
_cell.angle_gamma   90.00
#
_symmetry.space_group_name_H-M   'P 1'
#
loop_
_entity.id
_entity.type
_entity.pdbx_description
1 polymer ?
#
loop_
_entity_poly.entity_id
_entity_poly.type
_entity_poly.pdbx_seq_one_letter_code
_entity_poly.pdbx_strand_id
1 'polypeptide(L)'
;MLSFSSSRAVFLLSLVAVMFLSGSEGDDKVSCCTSVTKKPVKDELLSCYEQKPKWGCKLHAFMVVTVKNELACVHPDAAWFKSHVKRKDCAPVINMPSAFEDDDEEEDLN
;
A
#
# COMPACT_ATOMS: atom_id res chain seq x y z
N MET A 1 -47.03 -6.33 17.42
CA MET A 1 -46.11 -5.77 18.42
C MET A 1 -45.02 -6.81 18.65
N LEU A 2 -43.81 -6.57 18.16
CA LEU A 2 -42.73 -7.56 18.26
C LEU A 2 -42.26 -7.64 19.72
N SER A 3 -42.55 -8.76 20.39
CA SER A 3 -42.08 -9.03 21.75
C SER A 3 -40.63 -9.52 21.67
N PHE A 4 -39.68 -8.59 21.70
CA PHE A 4 -38.27 -8.92 21.88
C PHE A 4 -38.02 -9.08 23.38
N SER A 5 -37.78 -10.32 23.82
CA SER A 5 -37.28 -10.62 25.18
C SER A 5 -36.05 -9.74 25.47
N SER A 6 -36.01 -9.10 26.65
CA SER A 6 -34.99 -8.13 27.04
C SER A 6 -33.56 -8.64 26.79
N SER A 7 -33.32 -9.94 26.98
CA SER A 7 -32.02 -10.57 26.69
C SER A 7 -31.68 -10.55 25.21
N ARG A 8 -32.64 -10.83 24.31
CA ARG A 8 -32.43 -10.81 22.85
C ARG A 8 -32.18 -9.39 22.35
N ALA A 9 -32.85 -8.40 22.93
CA ALA A 9 -32.61 -7.00 22.61
C ALA A 9 -31.19 -6.57 22.98
N VAL A 10 -30.69 -6.97 24.16
CA VAL A 10 -29.32 -6.66 24.60
C VAL A 10 -28.29 -7.32 23.69
N PHE A 11 -28.47 -8.60 23.33
CA PHE A 11 -27.56 -9.29 22.41
C PHE A 11 -27.54 -8.68 21.01
N LEU A 12 -28.68 -8.24 20.49
CA LEU A 12 -28.74 -7.59 19.18
C LEU A 12 -28.06 -6.22 19.20
N LEU A 13 -28.25 -5.44 20.28
CA LEU A 13 -27.57 -4.16 20.46
C LEU A 13 -26.05 -4.33 20.61
N SER A 14 -25.58 -5.35 21.33
CA SER A 14 -24.14 -5.62 21.44
C SER A 14 -23.50 -6.04 20.12
N LEU A 15 -24.19 -6.87 19.32
CA LEU A 15 -23.70 -7.28 18.00
C LEU A 15 -23.60 -6.09 17.03
N VAL A 16 -24.60 -5.21 17.05
CA VAL A 16 -24.61 -3.99 16.25
C VAL A 16 -23.46 -3.05 16.66
N ALA A 17 -23.22 -2.88 17.97
CA ALA A 17 -22.09 -2.10 18.47
C ALA A 17 -20.72 -2.66 18.02
N VAL A 18 -20.56 -3.98 18.02
CA VAL A 18 -19.33 -4.64 17.53
C VAL A 18 -19.15 -4.41 16.02
N MET A 19 -20.22 -4.48 15.21
CA MET A 19 -20.11 -4.19 13.76
C MET A 19 -19.71 -2.74 13.47
N PHE A 20 -20.17 -1.77 14.27
CA PHE A 20 -19.76 -0.36 14.12
C PHE A 20 -18.30 -0.12 14.53
N LEU A 21 -17.76 -0.93 15.44
CA LEU A 21 -16.34 -0.85 15.86
C LEU A 21 -15.41 -1.61 14.91
N SER A 22 -15.91 -2.60 14.17
CA SER A 22 -15.12 -3.41 13.23
C SER A 22 -15.15 -2.89 11.78
N GLY A 23 -15.58 -1.64 11.57
CA GLY A 23 -15.44 -0.97 10.28
C GLY A 23 -13.99 -0.59 10.00
N SER A 24 -13.12 -1.57 9.75
CA SER A 24 -11.85 -1.27 9.09
C SER A 24 -12.18 -0.93 7.64
N GLU A 25 -12.19 0.35 7.32
CA GLU A 25 -11.92 0.81 5.97
C GLU A 25 -10.47 0.40 5.67
N GLY A 26 -10.28 -0.86 5.30
CA GLY A 26 -9.14 -1.25 4.48
C GLY A 26 -9.35 -0.56 3.14
N ASP A 27 -9.09 0.73 3.10
CA ASP A 27 -8.75 1.37 1.85
C ASP A 27 -7.50 0.61 1.42
N ASP A 28 -7.66 -0.31 0.46
CA ASP A 28 -6.56 -0.86 -0.32
C ASP A 28 -5.89 0.33 -1.05
N LYS A 29 -5.35 1.30 -0.30
CA LYS A 29 -4.55 2.39 -0.80
C LYS A 29 -3.28 1.72 -1.23
N VAL A 30 -3.27 1.30 -2.48
CA VAL A 30 -2.04 1.12 -3.22
C VAL A 30 -1.22 2.39 -2.95
N SER A 31 -0.14 2.25 -2.17
CA SER A 31 0.70 3.37 -1.77
C SER A 31 1.36 3.93 -3.02
N CYS A 32 0.74 4.96 -3.60
CA CYS A 32 1.20 5.53 -4.86
C CYS A 32 2.50 6.30 -4.63
N CYS A 33 3.47 6.13 -5.53
CA CYS A 33 4.57 7.07 -5.65
C CYS A 33 4.02 8.49 -5.87
N THR A 34 4.33 9.40 -4.95
CA THR A 34 4.00 10.83 -5.01
C THR A 34 5.10 11.67 -5.64
N SER A 35 6.32 11.14 -5.68
CA SER A 35 7.48 11.73 -6.35
C SER A 35 8.36 10.65 -6.96
N VAL A 36 9.27 11.03 -7.85
CA VAL A 36 10.18 10.11 -8.54
C VAL A 36 11.59 10.66 -8.62
N THR A 37 12.58 9.78 -8.53
CA THR A 37 14.00 10.11 -8.72
C THR A 37 14.51 9.66 -10.09
N LYS A 38 15.43 10.44 -10.65
CA LYS A 38 16.27 10.02 -11.79
C LYS A 38 17.67 9.59 -11.35
N LYS A 39 18.02 9.81 -10.08
CA LYS A 39 19.33 9.44 -9.54
C LYS A 39 19.43 7.91 -9.39
N PRO A 40 20.62 7.32 -9.58
CA PRO A 40 20.84 5.90 -9.34
C PRO A 40 20.55 5.53 -7.89
N VAL A 41 19.89 4.38 -7.72
CA VAL A 41 19.87 3.67 -6.44
C VAL A 41 21.23 3.00 -6.26
N LYS A 42 21.86 3.15 -5.10
CA LYS A 42 23.22 2.67 -4.85
C LYS A 42 23.26 1.18 -4.55
N ASP A 43 22.22 0.66 -3.93
CA ASP A 43 22.11 -0.72 -3.50
C ASP A 43 21.55 -1.62 -4.61
N GLU A 44 21.83 -2.91 -4.52
CA GLU A 44 21.34 -3.91 -5.46
C GLU A 44 19.81 -4.00 -5.40
N LEU A 45 19.18 -4.12 -6.58
CA LEU A 45 17.73 -4.21 -6.71
C LEU A 45 17.29 -5.65 -6.45
N LEU A 46 16.41 -5.83 -5.47
CA LEU A 46 15.78 -7.09 -5.13
C LEU A 46 14.54 -7.36 -6.00
N SER A 47 13.68 -6.34 -6.17
CA SER A 47 12.47 -6.46 -6.98
C SER A 47 12.05 -5.12 -7.59
N CYS A 48 11.17 -5.19 -8.59
CA CYS A 48 10.68 -4.03 -9.33
C CYS A 48 9.19 -4.15 -9.65
N TYR A 49 8.47 -3.05 -9.49
CA TYR A 49 7.05 -2.95 -9.79
C TYR A 49 6.75 -1.72 -10.64
N GLU A 50 5.87 -1.85 -11.63
CA GLU A 50 5.41 -0.75 -12.46
C GLU A 50 4.10 -0.18 -11.94
N GLN A 51 4.14 1.09 -11.55
CA GLN A 51 2.96 1.91 -11.26
C GLN A 51 2.57 2.69 -12.51
N LYS A 52 1.46 2.31 -13.14
CA LYS A 52 0.87 3.09 -14.24
C LYS A 52 0.01 4.23 -13.68
N PRO A 53 -0.22 5.32 -14.43
CA PRO A 53 -1.10 6.41 -14.02
C PRO A 53 -2.58 5.98 -14.12
N LYS A 54 -2.98 5.05 -13.25
CA LYS A 54 -4.29 4.38 -13.18
C LYS A 54 -4.57 4.05 -11.71
N TRP A 55 -5.82 3.68 -11.40
CA TRP A 55 -6.23 3.22 -10.05
C TRP A 55 -5.89 4.21 -8.94
N GLY A 56 -6.15 5.51 -9.14
CA GLY A 56 -5.89 6.56 -8.14
C GLY A 56 -4.45 7.11 -8.16
N CYS A 57 -3.48 6.40 -8.74
CA CYS A 57 -2.12 6.91 -8.93
C CYS A 57 -2.05 7.79 -10.18
N LYS A 58 -1.58 9.04 -10.04
CA LYS A 58 -1.44 10.00 -11.17
C LYS A 58 -0.09 9.92 -11.87
N LEU A 59 0.93 9.39 -11.20
CA LEU A 59 2.30 9.35 -11.69
C LEU A 59 2.64 7.98 -12.27
N HIS A 60 3.34 7.97 -13.40
CA HIS A 60 4.01 6.77 -13.89
C HIS A 60 5.36 6.64 -13.17
N ALA A 61 5.55 5.56 -12.45
CA ALA A 61 6.77 5.27 -11.70
C ALA A 61 7.14 3.79 -11.74
N PHE A 62 8.42 3.49 -11.51
CA PHE A 62 8.88 2.16 -11.16
C PHE A 62 9.26 2.14 -9.69
N MET A 63 8.59 1.31 -8.90
CA MET A 63 8.89 1.07 -7.50
C MET A 63 9.95 -0.02 -7.43
N VAL A 64 11.16 0.32 -7.02
CA VAL A 64 12.25 -0.65 -6.84
C VAL A 64 12.48 -0.89 -5.36
N VAL A 65 12.57 -2.16 -4.99
CA VAL A 65 12.94 -2.58 -3.64
C VAL A 65 14.39 -3.02 -3.68
N THR A 66 15.22 -2.53 -2.77
CA THR A 66 16.62 -2.93 -2.67
C THR A 66 16.80 -4.16 -1.78
N VAL A 67 17.97 -4.78 -1.81
CA VAL A 67 18.33 -5.86 -0.87
C VAL A 67 18.35 -5.40 0.60
N LYS A 68 18.38 -4.09 0.86
CA LYS A 68 18.23 -3.49 2.19
C LYS A 68 16.77 -3.25 2.58
N ASN A 69 15.84 -3.73 1.77
CA ASN A 69 14.41 -3.52 1.94
C ASN A 69 14.02 -2.03 1.88
N GLU A 70 14.77 -1.22 1.14
CA GLU A 70 14.42 0.19 0.89
C GLU A 70 13.62 0.31 -0.40
N LEU A 71 12.52 1.06 -0.33
CA LEU A 71 11.66 1.36 -1.48
C LEU A 71 12.07 2.68 -2.13
N ALA A 72 12.27 2.69 -3.44
CA ALA A 72 12.52 3.90 -4.21
C ALA A 72 11.59 4.01 -5.43
N CYS A 73 10.99 5.18 -5.60
CA CYS A 73 10.19 5.52 -6.78
C CYS A 73 11.09 6.11 -7.88
N VAL A 74 11.26 5.37 -8.97
CA VAL A 74 12.15 5.71 -10.09
C VAL A 74 11.36 6.24 -11.28
N HIS A 75 11.84 7.35 -11.86
CA HIS A 75 11.23 7.93 -13.04
C HIS A 75 11.41 7.00 -14.26
N PRO A 76 10.39 6.78 -15.12
CA PRO A 76 10.48 5.87 -16.27
C PRO A 76 11.65 6.15 -17.23
N ASP A 77 12.05 7.42 -17.33
CA ASP A 77 13.18 7.91 -18.15
C ASP A 77 14.55 7.94 -17.48
N ALA A 78 14.71 7.41 -16.27
CA ALA A 78 16.04 7.30 -15.67
C ALA A 78 16.96 6.41 -16.54
N ALA A 79 18.08 6.98 -17.01
CA ALA A 79 18.97 6.30 -17.95
C ALA A 79 19.60 5.03 -17.35
N TRP A 80 20.03 5.11 -16.09
CA TRP A 80 20.57 3.98 -15.34
C TRP A 80 19.52 2.85 -15.22
N PHE A 81 18.26 3.20 -15.00
CA PHE A 81 17.22 2.20 -14.82
C PHE A 81 16.95 1.46 -16.14
N LYS A 82 16.86 2.19 -17.26
CA LYS A 82 16.69 1.60 -18.60
C LYS A 82 17.84 0.66 -18.99
N SER A 83 19.07 0.93 -18.53
CA SER A 83 20.23 0.10 -18.89
C SER A 83 20.38 -1.15 -18.02
N HIS A 84 19.85 -1.15 -16.80
CA HIS A 84 20.01 -2.27 -15.85
C HIS A 84 18.74 -3.10 -15.66
N VAL A 85 17.55 -2.52 -15.89
CA VAL A 85 16.26 -3.16 -15.65
C VAL A 85 15.44 -3.21 -16.94
N LYS A 86 15.02 -4.41 -17.33
CA LYS A 86 14.08 -4.57 -18.44
C LYS A 86 12.67 -4.37 -17.89
N ARG A 87 11.96 -3.35 -18.40
CA ARG A 87 10.60 -2.99 -17.92
C ARG A 87 9.60 -4.16 -17.89
N LYS A 88 9.71 -5.10 -18.82
CA LYS A 88 8.85 -6.29 -18.91
C LYS A 88 9.05 -7.29 -17.76
N ASP A 89 10.18 -7.19 -17.05
CA ASP A 89 10.53 -8.04 -15.92
C ASP A 89 10.03 -7.44 -14.59
N CYS A 90 9.51 -6.20 -14.60
CA CYS A 90 8.85 -5.57 -13.44
C CYS A 90 7.39 -6.01 -13.35
N ALA A 91 6.94 -6.42 -12.16
CA ALA A 91 5.56 -6.81 -11.92
C ALA A 91 4.61 -5.59 -11.85
N PRO A 92 3.31 -5.74 -12.05
CA PRO A 92 2.36 -4.67 -11.73
C PRO A 92 2.37 -4.32 -10.23
N VAL A 93 2.17 -3.04 -9.87
CA VAL A 93 2.14 -2.58 -8.46
C VAL A 93 1.06 -3.27 -7.61
N ILE A 94 -0.01 -3.77 -8.24
CA ILE A 94 -1.05 -4.57 -7.56
C ILE A 94 -0.52 -5.89 -6.95
N ASN A 95 0.69 -6.30 -7.32
CA ASN A 95 1.37 -7.48 -6.78
C ASN A 95 2.48 -7.11 -5.79
N MET A 96 2.62 -5.83 -5.43
CA MET A 96 3.59 -5.38 -4.42
C MET A 96 3.14 -5.89 -3.03
N PRO A 97 4.03 -6.51 -2.24
CA PRO A 97 3.72 -6.89 -0.86
C PRO A 97 3.36 -5.65 -0.03
N SER A 98 2.30 -5.73 0.78
CA SER A 98 1.86 -4.68 1.71
C SER A 98 2.84 -4.41 2.86
N ALA A 99 3.87 -5.24 3.04
CA ALA A 99 4.87 -5.12 4.10
C ALA A 99 5.81 -3.89 4.02
N PHE A 100 5.52 -2.93 3.13
CA PHE A 100 6.21 -1.62 3.05
C PHE A 100 5.31 -0.46 3.46
N GLU A 101 4.10 -0.74 3.95
CA GLU A 101 3.32 0.27 4.66
C GLU A 101 4.07 0.58 5.94
N ASP A 102 4.58 1.82 6.03
CA ASP A 102 5.28 2.33 7.19
C ASP A 102 4.43 2.01 8.43
N ASP A 103 5.01 1.27 9.39
CA ASP A 103 4.53 1.22 10.75
C ASP A 103 4.66 2.66 11.31
N ASP A 104 3.69 3.51 11.01
CA ASP A 104 3.46 4.73 11.78
C ASP A 104 3.09 4.27 13.19
N GLU A 105 4.11 4.08 14.04
CA GLU A 105 3.96 3.99 15.49
C GLU A 105 3.24 5.25 15.97
N GLU A 106 1.90 5.22 16.04
CA GLU A 106 1.15 6.13 16.88
C GLU A 106 1.48 5.78 18.35
N GLU A 107 2.54 6.41 18.87
CA GLU A 107 2.63 6.77 20.29
C GLU A 107 1.47 7.71 20.63
N ASP A 108 0.27 7.18 20.85
CA ASP A 108 -0.75 7.89 21.59
C ASP A 108 -0.55 7.66 23.09
N LEU A 109 0.26 8.55 23.66
CA LEU A 109 0.23 8.89 25.08
C LEU A 109 -1.13 9.55 25.39
N ASN A 110 -2.01 8.89 26.16
CA ASN A 110 -2.62 9.40 27.41
C ASN A 110 -3.56 8.37 28.07
#